data_AF-A0A3L7N3R2-F1
#
_entry.id   AF-A0A3L7N3R2-F1
#
_cell.length_a   1.000
_cell.length_b   1.000
_cell.length_c   1.000
_cell.angle_alpha   90.00
_cell.angle_beta   90.00
_cell.angle_gamma   90.00
#
_symmetry.space_group_name_H-M   'P 1'
#
loop_
_entity.id
_entity.type
_entity.pdbx_description
1 polymer ?
#
loop_
_entity_poly.entity_id
_entity_poly.type
_entity_poly.pdbx_seq_one_letter_code
_entity_poly.pdbx_strand_id
1 'polypeptide(L)'
;MTERFPPPIGSPAALALRNTRIVWLILLLCVLVTTLWPRLAIGSGESPIDKFLHAAAFGALTGLFLNTRWLRSLWWSLVAMAALGAVDETLQMIPQLGRSADLDDWVADVIGIAIAAAFWMASRPVGIGAARLIGQRRSIAADLLLARPTAWLHFATVAALGFAAGAPLGVLLDSWFIRKGPQPWQYGFIGGLLGMALGVHALWEAGVRAHLRRATHQQPCLACGTCASATNATANDSSTTAAATISIATTTSPTPCGCCGNPRRAIDWAPVAPLLGSDELAACLVPILLSIIALVTFSVAFIAIVTALRLRSDFILRADTWYQMLPADSRILGDIAVVALIGACGLWACRRRIAARMDRCGASCLTCGFDLRATAPEASAGTCHECGGGFVRVS
;
A
#
# COMPACT_ATOMS: atom_id res chain seq x y z
N MET A 1 16.36 3.62 -3.87
CA MET A 1 15.54 3.68 -5.09
C MET A 1 16.49 4.09 -6.19
N THR A 2 16.77 3.24 -7.18
CA THR A 2 17.45 3.74 -8.39
C THR A 2 16.60 4.88 -8.91
N GLU A 3 17.20 6.06 -9.10
CA GLU A 3 16.52 7.21 -9.65
C GLU A 3 15.85 6.78 -10.95
N ARG A 4 14.53 6.54 -10.89
CA ARG A 4 13.79 6.27 -12.10
C ARG A 4 13.66 7.63 -12.76
N PHE A 5 14.30 7.78 -13.91
CA PHE A 5 13.94 8.82 -14.86
C PHE A 5 12.42 8.86 -15.00
N PRO A 6 11.82 10.05 -15.19
CA PRO A 6 10.39 10.14 -15.45
C PRO A 6 10.04 9.17 -16.59
N PRO A 7 8.98 8.35 -16.45
CA PRO A 7 8.62 7.39 -17.48
C PRO A 7 8.31 8.15 -18.78
N PRO A 8 8.70 7.61 -19.95
CA PRO A 8 8.45 8.29 -21.22
C PRO A 8 6.96 8.50 -21.44
N ILE A 9 6.61 9.65 -22.04
CA ILE A 9 5.24 10.04 -22.33
C ILE A 9 4.58 8.94 -23.19
N GLY A 10 3.33 8.61 -22.85
CA GLY A 10 2.57 7.55 -23.55
C GLY A 10 2.85 6.13 -23.08
N SER A 11 3.91 5.89 -22.28
CA SER A 11 4.11 4.58 -21.67
C SER A 11 3.05 4.26 -20.62
N PRO A 12 2.73 2.98 -20.38
CA PRO A 12 1.77 2.60 -19.34
C PRO A 12 2.11 3.15 -17.95
N ALA A 13 3.39 3.18 -17.57
CA ALA A 13 3.81 3.77 -16.30
C ALA A 13 3.52 5.29 -16.21
N ALA A 14 3.70 6.03 -17.31
CA ALA A 14 3.35 7.45 -17.37
C ALA A 14 1.83 7.67 -17.31
N LEU A 15 1.05 6.82 -17.97
CA LEU A 15 -0.42 6.85 -17.93
C LEU A 15 -0.95 6.54 -16.53
N ALA A 16 -0.38 5.55 -15.83
CA ALA A 16 -0.70 5.27 -14.43
C ALA A 16 -0.49 6.49 -13.54
N LEU A 17 0.68 7.12 -13.61
CA LEU A 17 0.97 8.34 -12.83
C LEU A 17 0.01 9.48 -13.16
N ARG A 18 -0.33 9.67 -14.45
CA ARG A 18 -1.32 10.67 -14.86
C ARG A 18 -2.67 10.40 -14.23
N ASN A 19 -3.16 9.16 -14.31
CA ASN A 19 -4.46 8.79 -13.74
C ASN A 19 -4.47 8.93 -12.21
N THR A 20 -3.40 8.49 -11.51
CA THR A 20 -3.26 8.70 -10.06
C THR A 20 -3.32 10.18 -9.71
N ARG A 21 -2.64 11.06 -10.46
CA ARG A 21 -2.69 12.51 -10.24
C ARG A 21 -4.09 13.08 -10.46
N ILE A 22 -4.80 12.64 -11.49
CA ILE A 22 -6.19 13.04 -11.75
C ILE A 22 -7.09 12.61 -10.59
N VAL A 23 -6.95 11.37 -10.11
CA VAL A 23 -7.76 10.87 -8.99
C VAL A 23 -7.44 11.57 -7.69
N TRP A 24 -6.16 11.88 -7.43
CA TRP A 24 -5.76 12.75 -6.32
C TRP A 24 -6.37 14.15 -6.46
N LEU A 25 -6.32 14.71 -7.67
CA LEU A 25 -7.12 15.84 -8.19
C LEU A 25 -8.53 15.90 -7.64
N ILE A 26 -9.29 14.88 -8.05
CA ILE A 26 -10.71 14.73 -7.77
C ILE A 26 -10.93 14.56 -6.27
N LEU A 27 -10.15 13.72 -5.60
CA LEU A 27 -10.28 13.50 -4.16
C LEU A 27 -10.00 14.78 -3.37
N LEU A 28 -8.98 15.55 -3.75
CA LEU A 28 -8.67 16.83 -3.11
C LEU A 28 -9.85 17.80 -3.26
N LEU A 29 -10.39 17.91 -4.47
CA LEU A 29 -11.56 18.74 -4.71
C LEU A 29 -12.76 18.28 -3.88
N CYS A 30 -13.00 16.97 -3.77
CA CYS A 30 -14.05 16.43 -2.91
C CYS A 30 -13.84 16.83 -1.44
N VAL A 31 -12.62 16.65 -0.91
CA VAL A 31 -12.29 17.02 0.47
C VAL A 31 -12.53 18.51 0.69
N LEU A 32 -11.95 19.39 -0.15
CA LEU A 32 -12.12 20.84 -0.05
C LEU A 32 -13.60 21.25 -0.16
N VAL A 33 -14.37 20.62 -1.05
CA VAL A 33 -15.82 20.91 -1.15
C VAL A 33 -16.55 20.49 0.11
N THR A 34 -16.20 19.35 0.71
CA THR A 34 -16.85 18.87 1.94
C THR A 34 -16.44 19.66 3.18
N THR A 35 -15.19 20.08 3.30
CA THR A 35 -14.68 20.86 4.45
C THR A 35 -15.06 22.34 4.36
N LEU A 36 -15.18 22.89 3.15
CA LEU A 36 -15.54 24.29 2.92
C LEU A 36 -17.03 24.48 2.61
N TRP A 37 -17.87 23.45 2.77
CA TRP A 37 -19.30 23.59 2.53
C TRP A 37 -19.93 24.52 3.59
N PRO A 38 -20.59 25.63 3.20
CA PRO A 38 -21.10 26.60 4.15
C PRO A 38 -22.10 25.99 5.13
N ARG A 39 -21.87 26.20 6.43
CA ARG A 39 -22.74 25.73 7.53
C ARG A 39 -23.07 24.23 7.47
N LEU A 40 -22.18 23.42 6.91
CA LEU A 40 -22.36 21.96 6.93
C LEU A 40 -22.19 21.46 8.37
N ALA A 41 -23.30 21.05 8.97
CA ALA A 41 -23.32 20.36 10.25
C ALA A 41 -23.77 18.92 10.01
N ILE A 42 -22.82 17.98 9.93
CA ILE A 42 -23.12 16.55 9.84
C ILE A 42 -23.28 16.02 11.26
N GLY A 43 -24.52 16.03 11.76
CA GLY A 43 -24.88 15.62 13.11
C GLY A 43 -25.03 16.79 14.09
N SER A 44 -25.44 16.47 15.33
CA SER A 44 -25.33 17.43 16.44
C SER A 44 -23.86 17.78 16.64
N GLY A 45 -23.52 19.05 16.86
CA GLY A 45 -22.16 19.64 16.81
C GLY A 45 -21.06 19.06 17.73
N GLU A 46 -21.24 17.86 18.27
CA GLU A 46 -20.23 17.07 19.00
C GLU A 46 -20.10 15.67 18.37
N SER A 47 -20.26 15.57 17.06
CA SER A 47 -20.21 14.30 16.31
C SER A 47 -18.81 13.66 16.44
N PRO A 48 -18.65 12.53 17.16
CA PRO A 48 -17.36 11.89 17.35
C PRO A 48 -16.78 11.24 16.07
N ILE A 49 -17.35 11.53 14.90
CA ILE A 49 -16.88 11.00 13.62
C ILE A 49 -16.06 12.03 12.86
N ASP A 50 -16.17 13.31 13.21
CA ASP A 50 -15.58 14.38 12.41
C ASP A 50 -14.05 14.22 12.28
N LYS A 51 -13.36 14.02 13.41
CA LYS A 51 -11.92 13.76 13.42
C LYS A 51 -11.53 12.47 12.70
N PHE A 52 -12.40 11.45 12.71
CA PHE A 52 -12.17 10.23 11.93
C PHE A 52 -12.27 10.46 10.43
N LEU A 53 -13.24 11.28 10.00
CA LEU A 53 -13.40 11.68 8.60
C LEU A 53 -12.18 12.45 8.12
N HIS A 54 -11.71 13.42 8.90
CA HIS A 54 -10.48 14.18 8.66
C HIS A 54 -9.27 13.26 8.48
N ALA A 55 -9.00 12.41 9.48
CA ALA A 55 -7.89 11.45 9.42
C ALA A 55 -8.00 10.48 8.22
N ALA A 56 -9.20 9.97 7.92
CA ALA A 56 -9.41 9.06 6.80
C ALA A 56 -9.22 9.76 5.44
N ALA A 57 -9.76 10.98 5.29
CA ALA A 57 -9.66 11.79 4.08
C ALA A 57 -8.20 12.17 3.79
N PHE A 58 -7.50 12.74 4.77
CA PHE A 58 -6.09 13.13 4.62
C PHE A 58 -5.15 11.92 4.54
N GLY A 59 -5.49 10.80 5.17
CA GLY A 59 -4.80 9.52 4.97
C GLY A 59 -4.92 9.02 3.53
N ALA A 60 -6.12 9.02 2.96
CA ALA A 60 -6.35 8.63 1.56
C ALA A 60 -5.65 9.58 0.56
N LEU A 61 -5.77 10.89 0.79
CA LEU A 61 -5.06 11.92 0.00
C LEU A 61 -3.55 11.71 0.06
N THR A 62 -2.98 11.47 1.24
CA THR A 62 -1.55 11.22 1.41
C THR A 62 -1.11 9.95 0.70
N GLY A 63 -1.88 8.86 0.84
CA GLY A 63 -1.61 7.60 0.15
C GLY A 63 -1.52 7.78 -1.37
N LEU A 64 -2.47 8.51 -1.96
CA LEU A 64 -2.45 8.85 -3.38
C LEU A 64 -1.32 9.82 -3.73
N PHE A 65 -1.08 10.85 -2.92
CA PHE A 65 -0.02 11.84 -3.11
C PHE A 65 1.35 11.19 -3.20
N LEU A 66 1.67 10.27 -2.27
CA LEU A 66 2.92 9.51 -2.27
C LEU A 66 3.09 8.65 -3.52
N ASN A 67 1.99 8.26 -4.18
CA ASN A 67 2.01 7.55 -5.46
C ASN A 67 2.13 8.46 -6.70
N THR A 68 1.85 9.76 -6.60
CA THR A 68 2.00 10.73 -7.72
C THR A 68 3.46 10.98 -8.13
N ARG A 69 4.40 10.72 -7.21
CA ARG A 69 5.84 10.98 -7.32
C ARG A 69 6.18 12.44 -7.65
N TRP A 70 5.33 13.40 -7.27
CA TRP A 70 5.66 14.83 -7.41
C TRP A 70 6.87 15.23 -6.57
N LEU A 71 6.90 14.79 -5.31
CA LEU A 71 8.02 14.99 -4.40
C LEU A 71 8.75 13.65 -4.17
N ARG A 72 10.08 13.66 -4.31
CA ARG A 72 10.91 12.45 -4.13
C ARG A 72 11.19 12.14 -2.67
N SER A 73 11.33 13.18 -1.85
CA SER A 73 11.59 13.06 -0.42
C SER A 73 10.28 12.78 0.30
N LEU A 74 10.23 11.69 1.06
CA LEU A 74 9.09 11.37 1.92
C LEU A 74 8.84 12.52 2.90
N TRP A 75 9.89 13.04 3.53
CA TRP A 75 9.78 14.16 4.48
C TRP A 75 9.08 15.37 3.88
N TRP A 76 9.51 15.83 2.70
CA TRP A 76 8.88 16.97 2.03
C TRP A 76 7.45 16.68 1.58
N SER A 77 7.13 15.43 1.25
CA SER A 77 5.75 15.02 1.00
C SER A 77 4.86 15.13 2.24
N LEU A 78 5.37 14.73 3.41
CA LEU A 78 4.60 14.83 4.67
C LEU A 78 4.41 16.29 5.07
N VAL A 79 5.45 17.12 4.96
CA VAL A 79 5.35 18.56 5.20
C VAL A 79 4.33 19.22 4.27
N ALA A 80 4.34 18.88 2.98
CA ALA A 80 3.37 19.41 2.02
C ALA A 80 1.93 19.00 2.35
N MET A 81 1.69 17.73 2.74
CA MET A 81 0.36 17.27 3.12
C MET A 81 -0.11 17.88 4.45
N ALA A 82 0.76 18.05 5.44
CA ALA A 82 0.41 18.71 6.70
C ALA A 82 0.13 20.20 6.50
N ALA A 83 0.88 20.87 5.61
CA ALA A 83 0.62 22.25 5.22
C ALA A 83 -0.73 22.38 4.48
N LEU A 84 -1.09 21.40 3.65
CA LEU A 84 -2.39 21.37 2.98
C LEU A 84 -3.55 21.28 3.99
N GLY A 85 -3.43 20.45 5.04
CA GLY A 85 -4.44 20.41 6.12
C GLY A 85 -4.53 21.74 6.86
N ALA A 86 -3.40 22.38 7.17
CA ALA A 86 -3.41 23.70 7.81
C ALA A 86 -4.06 24.79 6.93
N VAL A 87 -3.88 24.70 5.61
CA VAL A 87 -4.56 25.59 4.64
C VAL A 87 -6.06 25.31 4.63
N ASP A 88 -6.50 24.05 4.67
CA ASP A 88 -7.92 23.70 4.76
C ASP A 88 -8.58 24.35 5.99
N GLU A 89 -7.99 24.16 7.18
CA GLU A 89 -8.48 24.79 8.43
C GLU A 89 -8.47 26.32 8.36
N THR A 90 -7.41 26.92 7.81
CA THR A 90 -7.35 28.38 7.66
C THR A 90 -8.45 28.90 6.73
N LEU A 91 -8.78 28.16 5.67
CA LEU A 91 -9.87 28.53 4.76
C LEU A 91 -11.25 28.39 5.43
N GLN A 92 -11.41 27.48 6.40
CA GLN A 92 -12.65 27.39 7.19
C GLN A 92 -12.90 28.65 8.04
N MET A 93 -11.87 29.46 8.34
CA MET A 93 -12.01 30.74 9.05
C MET A 93 -12.69 31.84 8.22
N ILE A 94 -12.97 31.63 6.93
CA ILE A 94 -13.66 32.60 6.08
C ILE A 94 -15.07 32.83 6.68
N PRO A 95 -15.40 34.06 7.16
CA PRO A 95 -16.63 34.30 7.93
C PRO A 95 -17.93 33.88 7.22
N GLN A 96 -17.95 33.95 5.89
CA GLN A 96 -19.08 33.59 5.04
C GLN A 96 -19.41 32.09 5.11
N LEU A 97 -18.45 31.23 5.45
CA LEU A 97 -18.65 29.79 5.60
C LEU A 97 -19.39 29.45 6.89
N GLY A 98 -19.32 30.32 7.92
CA GLY A 98 -19.90 30.08 9.23
C GLY A 98 -19.26 28.89 9.96
N ARG A 99 -17.96 28.65 9.72
CA ARG A 99 -17.14 27.66 10.39
C ARG A 99 -16.01 28.34 11.18
N SER A 100 -15.44 27.61 12.12
CA SER A 100 -14.25 27.99 12.87
C SER A 100 -13.16 26.98 12.58
N ALA A 101 -11.92 27.42 12.41
CA ALA A 101 -10.78 26.50 12.39
C ALA A 101 -10.69 25.77 13.73
N ASP A 102 -10.47 24.46 13.68
CA ASP A 102 -10.20 23.64 14.85
C ASP A 102 -8.79 23.04 14.76
N LEU A 103 -7.99 23.27 15.80
CA LEU A 103 -6.66 22.67 15.87
C LEU A 103 -6.74 21.14 15.96
N ASP A 104 -7.80 20.61 16.57
CA ASP A 104 -7.97 19.17 16.73
C ASP A 104 -8.24 18.47 15.38
N ASP A 105 -8.90 19.14 14.44
CA ASP A 105 -9.13 18.61 13.09
C ASP A 105 -7.83 18.57 12.28
N TRP A 106 -7.00 19.62 12.38
CA TRP A 106 -5.65 19.57 11.80
C TRP A 106 -4.78 18.47 12.40
N VAL A 107 -4.84 18.26 13.73
CA VAL A 107 -4.14 17.14 14.37
C VAL A 107 -4.64 15.81 13.85
N ALA A 108 -5.95 15.67 13.62
CA ALA A 108 -6.54 14.47 13.03
C ALA A 108 -6.03 14.23 11.60
N ASP A 109 -5.91 15.27 10.78
CA ASP A 109 -5.30 15.20 9.45
C ASP A 109 -3.86 14.67 9.52
N VAL A 110 -3.05 15.23 10.43
CA VAL A 110 -1.64 14.82 10.64
C VAL A 110 -1.54 13.35 11.07
N ILE A 111 -2.46 12.87 11.92
CA ILE A 111 -2.53 11.45 12.29
C ILE A 111 -2.84 10.59 11.06
N GLY A 112 -3.83 10.98 10.24
CA GLY A 112 -4.16 10.32 8.98
C GLY A 112 -2.97 10.24 8.02
N ILE A 113 -2.28 11.36 7.84
CA ILE A 113 -1.04 11.49 7.04
C ILE A 113 0.03 10.52 7.55
N ALA A 114 0.27 10.47 8.86
CA ALA A 114 1.27 9.61 9.48
C ALA A 114 0.96 8.12 9.30
N ILE A 115 -0.30 7.72 9.50
CA ILE A 115 -0.76 6.34 9.28
C ILE A 115 -0.53 5.92 7.82
N ALA A 116 -0.97 6.75 6.86
CA ALA A 116 -0.79 6.48 5.44
C ALA A 116 0.69 6.36 5.06
N ALA A 117 1.54 7.25 5.59
CA ALA A 117 2.97 7.21 5.38
C ALA A 117 3.61 5.93 5.94
N ALA A 118 3.22 5.50 7.14
CA ALA A 118 3.71 4.28 7.77
C ALA A 118 3.38 3.04 6.93
N PHE A 119 2.13 2.90 6.49
CA PHE A 119 1.74 1.79 5.61
C PHE A 119 2.39 1.85 4.23
N TRP A 120 2.58 3.04 3.67
CA TRP A 120 3.30 3.21 2.41
C TRP A 120 4.76 2.78 2.54
N MET A 121 5.44 3.15 3.63
CA MET A 121 6.81 2.71 3.93
C MET A 121 6.88 1.20 4.14
N ALA A 122 5.96 0.63 4.92
CA ALA A 122 5.87 -0.81 5.14
C ALA A 122 5.62 -1.58 3.85
N SER A 123 4.91 -0.97 2.90
CA SER A 123 4.57 -1.55 1.60
C SER A 123 5.67 -1.40 0.54
N ARG A 124 6.80 -0.77 0.85
CA ARG A 124 7.92 -0.64 -0.09
C ARG A 124 8.52 -2.02 -0.42
N PRO A 125 8.97 -2.22 -1.67
CA PRO A 125 9.70 -3.43 -2.01
C PRO A 125 10.97 -3.52 -1.17
N VAL A 126 11.22 -4.70 -0.61
CA VAL A 126 12.39 -5.04 0.21
C VAL A 126 13.10 -6.24 -0.41
N GLY A 127 14.39 -6.41 -0.11
CA GLY A 127 15.25 -7.43 -0.71
C GLY A 127 16.15 -6.89 -1.81
N ILE A 128 17.12 -7.70 -2.21
CA ILE A 128 18.21 -7.30 -3.14
C ILE A 128 18.11 -8.05 -4.46
N GLY A 129 17.79 -9.35 -4.42
CA GLY A 129 17.81 -10.23 -5.58
C GLY A 129 16.41 -10.52 -6.14
N ALA A 130 15.98 -11.78 -6.05
CA ALA A 130 14.70 -12.22 -6.59
C ALA A 130 13.49 -11.53 -5.95
N ALA A 131 13.56 -11.19 -4.66
CA ALA A 131 12.51 -10.43 -3.99
C ALA A 131 12.32 -9.05 -4.63
N ARG A 132 13.43 -8.38 -4.97
CA ARG A 132 13.40 -7.08 -5.66
C ARG A 132 12.81 -7.22 -7.07
N LEU A 133 13.19 -8.27 -7.79
CA LEU A 133 12.66 -8.56 -9.13
C LEU A 133 11.15 -8.82 -9.10
N ILE A 134 10.66 -9.64 -8.17
CA ILE A 134 9.23 -9.87 -7.95
C ILE A 134 8.53 -8.54 -7.60
N GLY A 135 9.14 -7.73 -6.73
CA GLY A 135 8.66 -6.40 -6.39
C GLY A 135 8.55 -5.48 -7.61
N GLN A 136 9.51 -5.52 -8.53
CA GLN A 136 9.48 -4.76 -9.78
C GLN A 136 8.38 -5.28 -10.73
N ARG A 137 8.24 -6.61 -10.90
CA ARG A 137 7.17 -7.22 -11.69
C ARG A 137 5.78 -6.85 -11.16
N ARG A 138 5.63 -6.87 -9.84
CA ARG A 138 4.38 -6.48 -9.16
C ARG A 138 4.10 -4.98 -9.31
N SER A 139 5.13 -4.14 -9.19
CA SER A 139 5.03 -2.70 -9.43
C SER A 139 4.58 -2.41 -10.87
N ILE A 140 5.13 -3.09 -11.87
CA ILE A 140 4.72 -2.84 -13.26
C ILE A 140 3.33 -3.39 -13.54
N ALA A 141 2.93 -4.51 -12.94
CA ALA A 141 1.56 -5.01 -13.02
C ALA A 141 0.55 -4.03 -12.40
N ALA A 142 0.90 -3.40 -11.28
CA ALA A 142 0.12 -2.33 -10.67
C ALA A 142 0.03 -1.08 -11.57
N ASP A 143 1.15 -0.65 -12.16
CA ASP A 143 1.15 0.46 -13.12
C ASP A 143 0.26 0.14 -14.35
N LEU A 144 0.30 -1.10 -14.87
CA LEU A 144 -0.56 -1.55 -15.97
C LEU A 144 -2.05 -1.57 -15.61
N LEU A 145 -2.38 -1.89 -14.34
CA LEU A 145 -3.74 -1.82 -13.82
C LEU A 145 -4.21 -0.35 -13.74
N LEU A 146 -3.41 0.51 -13.10
CA LEU A 146 -3.74 1.92 -12.87
C LEU A 146 -3.70 2.79 -14.13
N ALA A 147 -3.01 2.34 -15.18
CA ALA A 147 -3.03 2.98 -16.50
C ALA A 147 -4.43 2.98 -17.15
N ARG A 148 -5.34 2.09 -16.69
CA ARG A 148 -6.70 1.98 -17.23
C ARG A 148 -7.68 2.82 -16.41
N PRO A 149 -8.39 3.80 -17.01
CA PRO A 149 -9.42 4.57 -16.31
C PRO A 149 -10.54 3.70 -15.71
N THR A 150 -10.90 2.61 -16.40
CA THR A 150 -11.92 1.66 -15.91
C THR A 150 -11.54 0.98 -14.60
N ALA A 151 -10.25 0.77 -14.32
CA ALA A 151 -9.80 0.23 -13.04
C ALA A 151 -10.15 1.17 -11.87
N TRP A 152 -10.02 2.48 -12.06
CA TRP A 152 -10.38 3.49 -11.06
C TRP A 152 -11.89 3.53 -10.80
N LEU A 153 -12.71 3.37 -11.84
CA LEU A 153 -14.15 3.22 -11.68
C LEU A 153 -14.49 1.98 -10.85
N HIS A 154 -13.84 0.83 -11.13
CA HIS A 154 -14.03 -0.37 -10.32
C HIS A 154 -13.59 -0.19 -8.86
N PHE A 155 -12.48 0.53 -8.61
CA PHE A 155 -12.08 0.87 -7.24
C PHE A 155 -13.13 1.71 -6.53
N ALA A 156 -13.67 2.74 -7.19
CA ALA A 156 -14.73 3.58 -6.63
C ALA A 156 -16.02 2.79 -6.36
N THR A 157 -16.43 1.92 -7.29
CA THR A 157 -17.61 1.06 -7.12
C THR A 157 -17.42 0.09 -5.95
N VAL A 158 -16.28 -0.60 -5.87
CA VAL A 158 -16.00 -1.54 -4.79
C VAL A 158 -15.83 -0.82 -3.45
N ALA A 159 -15.28 0.40 -3.44
CA ALA A 159 -15.23 1.24 -2.26
C ALA A 159 -16.64 1.53 -1.72
N ALA A 160 -17.55 1.99 -2.60
CA ALA A 160 -18.94 2.29 -2.24
C ALA A 160 -19.71 1.03 -1.77
N LEU A 161 -19.58 -0.09 -2.48
CA LEU A 161 -20.21 -1.36 -2.09
C LEU A 161 -19.65 -1.89 -0.77
N GLY A 162 -18.32 -1.80 -0.59
CA GLY A 162 -17.64 -2.18 0.65
C GLY A 162 -18.13 -1.34 1.83
N PHE A 163 -18.31 -0.04 1.63
CA PHE A 163 -18.90 0.85 2.63
C PHE A 163 -20.34 0.45 2.97
N ALA A 164 -21.18 0.27 1.94
CA ALA A 164 -22.58 -0.09 2.09
C ALA A 164 -22.77 -1.44 2.81
N ALA A 165 -21.88 -2.41 2.59
CA ALA A 165 -21.91 -3.71 3.26
C ALA A 165 -21.28 -3.68 4.67
N GLY A 166 -20.18 -2.94 4.83
CA GLY A 166 -19.46 -2.84 6.10
C GLY A 166 -20.23 -2.06 7.16
N ALA A 167 -21.02 -1.06 6.76
CA ALA A 167 -21.76 -0.24 7.70
C ALA A 167 -22.81 -0.99 8.52
N PRO A 168 -23.77 -1.75 7.94
CA PRO A 168 -24.70 -2.54 8.73
C PRO A 168 -23.99 -3.59 9.60
N LEU A 169 -22.88 -4.17 9.11
CA LEU A 169 -22.09 -5.12 9.91
C LEU A 169 -21.48 -4.46 11.15
N GLY A 170 -20.95 -3.25 11.02
CA GLY A 170 -20.44 -2.47 12.15
C GLY A 170 -21.51 -2.22 13.21
N VAL A 171 -22.71 -1.81 12.80
CA VAL A 171 -23.86 -1.63 13.71
C VAL A 171 -24.23 -2.94 14.41
N LEU A 172 -24.30 -4.05 13.66
CA LEU A 172 -24.64 -5.36 14.22
C LEU A 172 -23.62 -5.84 15.26
N LEU A 173 -22.32 -5.68 14.98
CA LEU A 173 -21.25 -6.04 15.90
C LEU A 173 -21.35 -5.24 17.21
N ASP A 174 -21.62 -3.94 17.14
CA ASP A 174 -21.83 -3.11 18.33
C ASP A 174 -23.03 -3.59 19.15
N SER A 175 -24.18 -3.81 18.49
CA SER A 175 -25.41 -4.28 19.16
C SER A 175 -25.23 -5.60 19.90
N TRP A 176 -24.32 -6.47 19.42
CA TRP A 176 -24.10 -7.79 20.00
C TRP A 176 -23.11 -7.77 21.17
N PHE A 177 -22.07 -6.92 21.10
CA PHE A 177 -20.98 -6.91 22.08
C PHE A 177 -21.01 -5.75 23.09
N ILE A 178 -21.57 -4.59 22.75
CA ILE A 178 -21.42 -3.35 23.53
C ILE A 178 -22.80 -2.76 23.84
N ARG A 179 -23.50 -3.31 24.84
CA ARG A 179 -24.84 -2.83 25.24
C ARG A 179 -24.90 -1.42 25.85
N LYS A 180 -23.78 -0.67 25.91
CA LYS A 180 -23.69 0.64 26.59
C LYS A 180 -22.73 1.63 25.90
N GLY A 181 -22.52 1.48 24.60
CA GLY A 181 -21.56 2.27 23.83
C GLY A 181 -22.18 3.40 23.00
N PRO A 182 -21.34 4.21 22.33
CA PRO A 182 -21.71 5.35 21.50
C PRO A 182 -22.84 5.09 20.47
N GLN A 183 -23.38 6.18 19.91
CA GLN A 183 -24.52 6.15 18.99
C GLN A 183 -24.29 5.15 17.81
N PRO A 184 -25.24 4.25 17.48
CA PRO A 184 -25.03 3.11 16.57
C PRO A 184 -24.44 3.46 15.19
N TRP A 185 -24.74 4.65 14.67
CA TRP A 185 -24.23 5.11 13.38
C TRP A 185 -22.70 5.29 13.39
N GLN A 186 -22.05 5.46 14.54
CA GLN A 186 -20.57 5.51 14.64
C GLN A 186 -19.92 4.20 14.26
N TYR A 187 -20.40 3.10 14.83
CA TYR A 187 -19.93 1.78 14.45
C TYR A 187 -20.32 1.44 13.02
N GLY A 188 -21.48 1.93 12.55
CA GLY A 188 -21.84 1.87 11.15
C GLY A 188 -20.81 2.57 10.26
N PHE A 189 -20.37 3.76 10.61
CA PHE A 189 -19.38 4.48 9.83
C PHE A 189 -18.01 3.79 9.83
N ILE A 190 -17.51 3.38 11.02
CA ILE A 190 -16.24 2.64 11.16
C ILE A 190 -16.29 1.33 10.35
N GLY A 191 -17.38 0.57 10.50
CA GLY A 191 -17.61 -0.65 9.73
C GLY A 191 -17.63 -0.38 8.22
N GLY A 192 -18.25 0.73 7.80
CA GLY A 192 -18.26 1.18 6.41
C GLY A 192 -16.86 1.50 5.89
N LEU A 193 -16.07 2.30 6.61
CA LEU A 193 -14.69 2.61 6.21
C LEU A 193 -13.82 1.35 6.13
N LEU A 194 -13.96 0.43 7.09
CA LEU A 194 -13.25 -0.84 7.06
C LEU A 194 -13.67 -1.71 5.86
N GLY A 195 -14.96 -1.82 5.60
CA GLY A 195 -15.50 -2.56 4.45
C GLY A 195 -15.02 -1.97 3.12
N MET A 196 -14.99 -0.64 3.01
CA MET A 196 -14.40 0.09 1.87
C MET A 196 -12.93 -0.28 1.67
N ALA A 197 -12.10 -0.17 2.72
CA ALA A 197 -10.67 -0.44 2.66
C ALA A 197 -10.38 -1.90 2.26
N LEU A 198 -11.09 -2.86 2.87
CA LEU A 198 -10.96 -4.28 2.56
C LEU A 198 -11.38 -4.60 1.13
N GLY A 199 -12.51 -4.05 0.67
CA GLY A 199 -12.98 -4.23 -0.70
C GLY A 199 -11.99 -3.71 -1.74
N VAL A 200 -11.53 -2.46 -1.57
CA VAL A 200 -10.53 -1.85 -2.47
C VAL A 200 -9.23 -2.65 -2.47
N HIS A 201 -8.75 -3.09 -1.30
CA HIS A 201 -7.55 -3.91 -1.20
C HIS A 201 -7.71 -5.26 -1.91
N ALA A 202 -8.84 -5.95 -1.72
CA ALA A 202 -9.10 -7.23 -2.39
C ALA A 202 -9.14 -7.09 -3.92
N LEU A 203 -9.83 -6.06 -4.44
CA LEU A 203 -9.86 -5.77 -5.87
C LEU A 203 -8.45 -5.42 -6.40
N TRP A 204 -7.67 -4.65 -5.64
CA TRP A 204 -6.30 -4.30 -5.99
C TRP A 204 -5.42 -5.55 -6.14
N GLU A 205 -5.45 -6.43 -5.13
CA GLU A 205 -4.71 -7.69 -5.13
C GLU A 205 -5.10 -8.59 -6.30
N ALA A 206 -6.40 -8.75 -6.54
CA ALA A 206 -6.91 -9.55 -7.65
C ALA A 206 -6.48 -8.97 -9.02
N GLY A 207 -6.60 -7.65 -9.18
CA GLY A 207 -6.20 -6.93 -10.38
C GLY A 207 -4.70 -7.04 -10.68
N VAL A 208 -3.86 -6.82 -9.66
CA VAL A 208 -2.40 -6.97 -9.79
C VAL A 208 -2.02 -8.40 -10.14
N ARG A 209 -2.61 -9.42 -9.52
CA ARG A 209 -2.35 -10.84 -9.85
C ARG A 209 -2.77 -11.15 -11.29
N ALA A 210 -3.92 -10.67 -11.73
CA ALA A 210 -4.40 -10.86 -13.10
C ALA A 210 -3.47 -10.20 -14.14
N HIS A 211 -3.02 -8.97 -13.87
CA HIS A 211 -2.06 -8.27 -14.73
C HIS A 211 -0.67 -8.90 -14.69
N LEU A 212 -0.22 -9.42 -13.56
CA LEU A 212 1.06 -10.10 -13.44
C LEU A 212 1.08 -11.36 -14.32
N ARG A 213 0.01 -12.17 -14.32
CA ARG A 213 -0.12 -13.34 -15.21
C ARG A 213 0.01 -12.94 -16.69
N ARG A 214 -0.70 -11.88 -17.12
CA ARG A 214 -0.59 -11.36 -18.49
C ARG A 214 0.80 -10.83 -18.81
N ALA A 215 1.42 -10.12 -17.87
CA ALA A 215 2.74 -9.55 -18.04
C ALA A 215 3.82 -10.62 -18.17
N THR A 216 3.68 -11.78 -17.53
CA THR A 216 4.59 -12.92 -17.74
C THR A 216 4.60 -13.39 -19.19
N HIS A 217 3.46 -13.37 -19.89
CA HIS A 217 3.38 -13.73 -21.30
C HIS A 217 3.85 -12.60 -22.23
N GLN A 218 3.51 -11.36 -21.92
CA GLN A 218 3.83 -10.19 -22.77
C GLN A 218 5.24 -9.63 -22.57
N GLN A 219 5.87 -9.98 -21.45
CA GLN A 219 7.20 -9.53 -21.03
C GLN A 219 7.44 -8.03 -21.22
N PRO A 220 6.58 -7.15 -20.65
CA PRO A 220 6.75 -5.72 -20.79
C PRO A 220 8.03 -5.24 -20.11
N CYS A 221 8.58 -4.12 -20.56
CA CYS A 221 9.74 -3.52 -19.91
C CYS A 221 9.42 -3.19 -18.44
N LEU A 222 10.24 -3.67 -17.49
CA LEU A 222 10.03 -3.42 -16.05
C LEU A 222 10.15 -1.94 -15.65
N ALA A 223 10.69 -1.08 -16.53
CA ALA A 223 10.82 0.34 -16.28
C ALA A 223 9.61 1.18 -16.75
N CYS A 224 9.08 0.91 -17.96
CA CYS A 224 8.01 1.74 -18.55
C CYS A 224 6.70 0.99 -18.83
N GLY A 225 6.72 -0.35 -18.86
CA GLY A 225 5.54 -1.19 -19.09
C GLY A 225 5.20 -1.45 -20.55
N THR A 226 5.95 -0.87 -21.50
CA THR A 226 5.73 -1.09 -22.93
C THR A 226 6.13 -2.52 -23.31
N CYS A 227 5.25 -3.26 -24.00
CA CYS A 227 5.57 -4.57 -24.56
C CYS A 227 6.62 -4.44 -25.67
N ALA A 228 7.40 -5.50 -25.94
CA ALA A 228 8.19 -5.52 -27.17
C ALA A 228 7.19 -5.62 -28.32
N SER A 229 7.08 -4.60 -29.16
CA SER A 229 6.27 -4.72 -30.37
C SER A 229 6.81 -5.90 -31.18
N ALA A 230 5.94 -6.81 -31.59
CA ALA A 230 6.28 -7.95 -32.46
C ALA A 230 6.75 -7.51 -33.86
N THR A 231 6.99 -6.22 -34.07
CA THR A 231 7.33 -5.56 -35.34
C THR A 231 8.67 -5.98 -35.95
N ASN A 232 9.47 -6.81 -35.28
CA ASN A 232 10.67 -7.40 -35.89
C ASN A 232 10.50 -8.87 -36.29
N ALA A 233 9.36 -9.50 -36.02
CA ALA A 233 9.13 -10.91 -36.36
C ALA A 233 8.74 -11.13 -37.84
N THR A 234 8.41 -10.08 -38.59
CA THR A 234 7.95 -10.19 -39.98
C THR A 234 9.04 -9.95 -41.04
N ALA A 235 10.29 -9.69 -40.65
CA ALA A 235 11.29 -9.29 -41.63
C ALA A 235 12.18 -10.41 -42.17
N ASN A 236 12.22 -11.64 -41.61
CA ASN A 236 13.31 -12.56 -42.02
C ASN A 236 13.14 -14.09 -41.89
N ASP A 237 11.96 -14.70 -41.77
CA ASP A 237 11.92 -16.19 -41.75
C ASP A 237 10.75 -16.81 -42.52
N SER A 238 11.05 -17.10 -43.79
CA SER A 238 10.40 -18.12 -44.60
C SER A 238 11.30 -19.35 -44.70
N SER A 239 11.52 -20.09 -43.60
CA SER A 239 12.04 -21.47 -43.69
C SER A 239 12.00 -22.23 -42.35
N THR A 240 11.43 -23.45 -42.43
CA THR A 240 11.63 -24.61 -41.53
C THR A 240 11.03 -24.64 -40.12
N THR A 241 9.89 -25.34 -40.01
CA THR A 241 9.28 -25.90 -38.81
C THR A 241 10.15 -27.02 -38.20
N ALA A 242 10.93 -26.72 -37.17
CA ALA A 242 11.56 -27.73 -36.31
C ALA A 242 11.26 -27.42 -34.83
N ALA A 243 10.99 -28.47 -34.04
CA ALA A 243 10.56 -28.39 -32.64
C ALA A 243 11.49 -27.50 -31.79
N ALA A 244 10.96 -26.38 -31.30
CA ALA A 244 11.69 -25.38 -30.55
C ALA A 244 11.95 -25.84 -29.11
N THR A 245 13.02 -26.60 -28.91
CA THR A 245 13.68 -26.70 -27.60
C THR A 245 14.17 -25.31 -27.24
N ILE A 246 13.62 -24.70 -26.17
CA ILE A 246 14.03 -23.40 -25.64
C ILE A 246 15.46 -23.55 -25.09
N SER A 247 16.46 -23.49 -25.97
CA SER A 247 17.84 -23.28 -25.56
C SER A 247 17.94 -21.85 -25.05
N ILE A 248 18.01 -21.71 -23.72
CA ILE A 248 18.26 -20.44 -23.05
C ILE A 248 19.69 -20.04 -23.44
N ALA A 249 19.81 -19.27 -24.52
CA ALA A 249 21.08 -18.83 -25.05
C ALA A 249 21.81 -17.98 -23.99
N THR A 250 22.90 -18.53 -23.48
CA THR A 250 23.88 -17.83 -22.65
C THR A 250 24.52 -16.73 -23.49
N THR A 251 24.53 -15.49 -22.99
CA THR A 251 25.32 -14.33 -23.49
C THR A 251 24.84 -13.54 -24.73
N THR A 252 23.54 -13.32 -24.92
CA THR A 252 23.12 -12.19 -25.79
C THR A 252 23.12 -10.86 -25.01
N SER A 253 23.78 -9.84 -25.58
CA SER A 253 23.76 -8.48 -25.05
C SER A 253 22.31 -8.01 -24.83
N PRO A 254 22.00 -7.34 -23.70
CA PRO A 254 20.63 -6.96 -23.37
C PRO A 254 20.06 -6.00 -24.41
N THR A 255 18.94 -6.38 -25.03
CA THR A 255 18.26 -5.53 -26.02
C THR A 255 17.64 -4.31 -25.32
N PRO A 256 17.97 -3.07 -25.73
CA PRO A 256 17.37 -1.88 -25.12
C PRO A 256 15.89 -1.79 -25.46
N CYS A 257 15.08 -1.29 -24.52
CA CYS A 257 13.67 -1.05 -24.76
C CYS A 257 13.49 0.12 -25.73
N GLY A 258 12.84 -0.09 -26.88
CA GLY A 258 12.62 0.96 -27.89
C GLY A 258 11.80 2.19 -27.44
N CYS A 259 11.20 2.17 -26.25
CA CYS A 259 10.42 3.28 -25.68
C CYS A 259 11.22 4.10 -24.66
N CYS A 260 11.99 3.46 -23.76
CA CYS A 260 12.66 4.13 -22.65
C CYS A 260 14.19 3.93 -22.63
N GLY A 261 14.75 3.19 -23.58
CA GLY A 261 16.18 2.86 -23.65
C GLY A 261 16.67 1.86 -22.59
N ASN A 262 15.88 1.57 -21.53
CA ASN A 262 16.33 0.65 -20.48
C ASN A 262 16.63 -0.75 -21.03
N PRO A 263 17.75 -1.38 -20.62
CA PRO A 263 18.10 -2.72 -21.07
C PRO A 263 17.07 -3.72 -20.60
N ARG A 264 16.58 -4.57 -21.51
CA ARG A 264 15.76 -5.74 -21.18
C ARG A 264 16.68 -6.93 -20.96
N ARG A 265 16.64 -7.50 -19.75
CA ARG A 265 17.45 -8.67 -19.41
C ARG A 265 16.59 -9.92 -19.53
N ALA A 266 17.18 -11.03 -19.97
CA ALA A 266 16.47 -12.33 -20.02
C ALA A 266 15.90 -12.74 -18.64
N ILE A 267 16.58 -12.34 -17.55
CA ILE A 267 16.12 -12.60 -16.19
C ILE A 267 14.88 -11.80 -15.78
N ASP A 268 14.53 -10.70 -16.46
CA ASP A 268 13.46 -9.79 -16.06
C ASP A 268 12.10 -10.51 -15.95
N TRP A 269 11.88 -11.51 -16.80
CA TRP A 269 10.66 -12.34 -16.82
C TRP A 269 10.93 -13.84 -16.72
N ALA A 270 12.15 -14.24 -16.35
CA ALA A 270 12.46 -15.63 -16.04
C ALA A 270 11.53 -16.18 -14.94
N PRO A 271 11.09 -17.44 -15.04
CA PRO A 271 10.19 -18.02 -14.05
C PRO A 271 10.87 -18.05 -12.67
N VAL A 272 10.15 -17.60 -11.65
CA VAL A 272 10.57 -17.73 -10.25
C VAL A 272 9.52 -18.58 -9.56
N ALA A 273 9.93 -19.67 -8.93
CA ALA A 273 9.03 -20.51 -8.17
C ALA A 273 8.33 -19.66 -7.08
N PRO A 274 6.99 -19.75 -6.96
CA PRO A 274 6.29 -19.07 -5.88
C PRO A 274 6.74 -19.65 -4.54
N LEU A 275 6.66 -18.83 -3.49
CA LEU A 275 6.80 -19.34 -2.13
C LEU A 275 5.59 -20.27 -1.85
N LEU A 276 5.82 -21.39 -1.18
CA LEU A 276 4.73 -22.23 -0.72
C LEU A 276 3.90 -21.46 0.33
N GLY A 277 2.57 -21.64 0.32
CA GLY A 277 1.69 -20.90 1.23
C GLY A 277 2.00 -21.14 2.72
N SER A 278 2.47 -22.33 3.07
CA SER A 278 2.96 -22.66 4.42
C SER A 278 4.19 -21.83 4.81
N ASP A 279 5.11 -21.59 3.88
CA ASP A 279 6.29 -20.78 4.11
C ASP A 279 5.99 -19.29 4.19
N GLU A 280 5.04 -18.80 3.39
CA GLU A 280 4.52 -17.44 3.51
C GLU A 280 3.89 -17.24 4.88
N LEU A 281 2.99 -18.15 5.28
CA LEU A 281 2.34 -18.12 6.58
C LEU A 281 3.37 -18.16 7.72
N ALA A 282 4.35 -19.06 7.67
CA ALA A 282 5.41 -19.14 8.67
C ALA A 282 6.28 -17.88 8.75
N ALA A 283 6.53 -17.22 7.61
CA ALA A 283 7.27 -15.96 7.57
C ALA A 283 6.49 -14.81 8.24
N CYS A 284 5.15 -14.83 8.13
CA CYS A 284 4.26 -13.79 8.65
C CYS A 284 3.76 -14.04 10.08
N LEU A 285 3.61 -15.30 10.49
CA LEU A 285 2.99 -15.67 11.76
C LEU A 285 3.72 -15.03 12.96
N VAL A 286 5.05 -15.15 13.00
CA VAL A 286 5.84 -14.62 14.12
C VAL A 286 5.75 -13.08 14.21
N PRO A 287 5.98 -12.29 13.14
CA PRO A 287 5.78 -10.84 13.22
C PRO A 287 4.36 -10.41 13.60
N ILE A 288 3.34 -11.12 13.11
CA ILE A 288 1.94 -10.84 13.46
C ILE A 288 1.72 -11.07 14.96
N LEU A 289 2.12 -12.23 15.49
CA LEU A 289 2.01 -12.55 16.91
C LEU A 289 2.79 -11.54 17.77
N LEU A 290 4.01 -11.17 17.37
CA LEU A 290 4.79 -10.14 18.06
C LEU A 290 4.11 -8.77 18.03
N SER A 291 3.42 -8.42 16.94
CA SER A 291 2.66 -7.17 16.85
C SER A 291 1.44 -7.18 17.77
N ILE A 292 0.74 -8.31 17.88
CA ILE A 292 -0.37 -8.50 18.83
C ILE A 292 0.13 -8.42 20.27
N ILE A 293 1.21 -9.13 20.60
CA ILE A 293 1.82 -9.11 21.94
C ILE A 293 2.29 -7.68 22.27
N ALA A 294 2.95 -7.00 21.33
CA ALA A 294 3.40 -5.63 21.52
C ALA A 294 2.21 -4.68 21.78
N LEU A 295 1.12 -4.82 21.04
CA LEU A 295 -0.10 -4.02 21.27
C LEU A 295 -0.67 -4.26 22.67
N VAL A 296 -0.90 -5.52 23.04
CA VAL A 296 -1.46 -5.87 24.36
C VAL A 296 -0.53 -5.42 25.49
N THR A 297 0.77 -5.67 25.36
CA THR A 297 1.77 -5.28 26.38
C THR A 297 1.87 -3.77 26.50
N PHE A 298 1.88 -3.04 25.39
CA PHE A 298 1.88 -1.59 25.38
C PHE A 298 0.64 -1.03 26.06
N SER A 299 -0.56 -1.52 25.73
CA SER A 299 -1.81 -1.09 26.36
C SER A 299 -1.81 -1.34 27.87
N VAL A 300 -1.43 -2.56 28.31
CA VAL A 300 -1.38 -2.90 29.74
C VAL A 300 -0.33 -2.08 30.49
N ALA A 301 0.87 -1.94 29.94
CA ALA A 301 1.94 -1.16 30.55
C ALA A 301 1.56 0.31 30.63
N PHE A 302 0.98 0.89 29.58
CA PHE A 302 0.52 2.27 29.57
C PHE A 302 -0.51 2.52 30.67
N ILE A 303 -1.54 1.68 30.77
CA ILE A 303 -2.58 1.79 31.82
C ILE A 303 -1.94 1.69 33.22
N ALA A 304 -1.07 0.70 33.44
CA ALA A 304 -0.41 0.51 34.73
C ALA A 304 0.48 1.69 35.12
N ILE A 305 1.28 2.21 34.17
CA ILE A 305 2.17 3.36 34.37
C ILE A 305 1.37 4.62 34.67
N VAL A 306 0.35 4.93 33.86
CA VAL A 306 -0.51 6.11 34.08
C VAL A 306 -1.20 6.01 35.44
N THR A 307 -1.73 4.85 35.80
CA THR A 307 -2.38 4.63 37.11
C THR A 307 -1.40 4.81 38.27
N ALA A 308 -0.19 4.24 38.18
CA ALA A 308 0.81 4.34 39.23
C ALA A 308 1.36 5.77 39.38
N LEU A 309 1.62 6.45 38.26
CA LEU A 309 2.14 7.81 38.25
C LEU A 309 1.09 8.84 38.66
N ARG A 310 -0.20 8.60 38.37
CA ARG A 310 -1.32 9.45 38.80
C ARG A 310 -1.37 9.61 40.32
N LEU A 311 -0.94 8.58 41.07
CA LEU A 311 -0.88 8.62 42.54
C LEU A 311 0.34 9.38 43.09
N ARG A 312 1.33 9.69 42.24
CA ARG A 312 2.63 10.24 42.68
C ARG A 312 3.02 11.56 42.03
N SER A 313 2.35 11.98 40.96
CA SER A 313 2.74 13.17 40.18
C SER A 313 1.53 13.99 39.74
N ASP A 314 1.46 15.24 40.23
CA ASP A 314 0.45 16.22 39.82
C ASP A 314 0.55 16.57 38.33
N PHE A 315 1.73 16.44 37.73
CA PHE A 315 1.89 16.63 36.29
C PHE A 315 1.16 15.55 35.51
N ILE A 316 1.30 14.28 35.91
CA ILE A 316 0.63 13.16 35.24
C ILE A 316 -0.87 13.19 35.49
N LEU A 317 -1.32 13.56 36.69
CA LEU A 317 -2.73 13.78 36.96
C LEU A 317 -3.31 14.88 36.05
N ARG A 318 -2.60 16.00 35.87
CA ARG A 318 -3.02 17.07 34.94
C ARG A 318 -3.04 16.60 33.49
N ALA A 319 -2.04 15.82 33.06
CA ALA A 319 -1.99 15.26 31.71
C ALA A 319 -3.11 14.24 31.45
N ASP A 320 -3.39 13.33 32.40
CA ASP A 320 -4.52 12.40 32.31
C ASP A 320 -5.84 13.15 32.31
N THR A 321 -6.02 14.14 33.19
CA THR A 321 -7.25 14.94 33.21
C THR A 321 -7.43 15.69 31.89
N TRP A 322 -6.37 16.30 31.35
CA TRP A 322 -6.40 16.92 30.02
C TRP A 322 -6.78 15.90 28.92
N TYR A 323 -6.17 14.71 28.93
CA TYR A 323 -6.53 13.65 27.98
C TYR A 323 -7.99 13.22 28.11
N GLN A 324 -8.51 13.10 29.33
CA GLN A 324 -9.93 12.78 29.58
C GLN A 324 -10.87 13.93 29.20
N MET A 325 -10.38 15.17 29.19
CA MET A 325 -11.10 16.33 28.66
C MET A 325 -11.10 16.39 27.13
N LEU A 326 -10.22 15.64 26.44
CA LEU A 326 -10.27 15.56 24.99
C LEU A 326 -11.59 14.95 24.53
N PRO A 327 -12.15 15.45 23.42
CA PRO A 327 -13.28 14.82 22.76
C PRO A 327 -13.04 13.32 22.54
N ALA A 328 -14.10 12.51 22.68
CA ALA A 328 -13.99 11.06 22.65
C ALA A 328 -13.36 10.53 21.35
N ASP A 329 -13.65 11.18 20.23
CA ASP A 329 -13.08 10.88 18.92
C ASP A 329 -11.57 11.06 18.84
N SER A 330 -11.03 12.10 19.48
CA SER A 330 -9.59 12.36 19.54
C SER A 330 -8.87 11.23 20.27
N ARG A 331 -9.45 10.73 21.36
CA ARG A 331 -8.91 9.60 22.12
C ARG A 331 -8.92 8.31 21.31
N ILE A 332 -10.05 7.98 20.70
CA ILE A 332 -10.18 6.78 19.86
C ILE A 332 -9.23 6.89 18.65
N LEU A 333 -9.07 8.07 18.06
CA LEU A 333 -8.15 8.29 16.95
C LEU A 333 -6.69 8.07 17.36
N GLY A 334 -6.30 8.51 18.56
CA GLY A 334 -5.01 8.19 19.16
C GLY A 334 -4.78 6.68 19.30
N ASP A 335 -5.77 5.94 19.82
CA ASP A 335 -5.70 4.48 19.95
C ASP A 335 -5.57 3.80 18.58
N ILE A 336 -6.35 4.23 17.58
CA ILE A 336 -6.28 3.73 16.21
C ILE A 336 -4.92 4.01 15.58
N ALA A 337 -4.33 5.19 15.83
CA ALA A 337 -3.00 5.52 15.35
C ALA A 337 -1.94 4.57 15.91
N VAL A 338 -1.98 4.27 17.21
CA VAL A 338 -1.07 3.30 17.84
C VAL A 338 -1.21 1.91 17.21
N VAL A 339 -2.45 1.42 17.08
CA VAL A 339 -2.74 0.11 16.44
C VAL A 339 -2.22 0.08 15.01
N ALA A 340 -2.47 1.14 14.24
CA ALA A 340 -2.05 1.27 12.84
C ALA A 340 -0.53 1.28 12.69
N LEU A 341 0.19 2.00 13.55
CA LEU A 341 1.65 2.07 13.53
C LEU A 341 2.30 0.72 13.90
N ILE A 342 1.77 0.02 14.91
CA ILE A 342 2.21 -1.33 15.26
C ILE A 342 1.93 -2.30 14.10
N GLY A 343 0.74 -2.21 13.49
CA GLY A 343 0.37 -3.00 12.31
C GLY A 343 1.30 -2.77 11.12
N ALA A 344 1.65 -1.52 10.84
CA ALA A 344 2.60 -1.16 9.78
C ALA A 344 4.00 -1.75 10.05
N CYS A 345 4.47 -1.74 11.31
CA CYS A 345 5.72 -2.38 11.71
C CYS A 345 5.67 -3.90 11.49
N GLY A 346 4.57 -4.55 11.88
CA GLY A 346 4.32 -5.97 11.64
C GLY A 346 4.35 -6.34 10.17
N LEU A 347 3.68 -5.55 9.31
CA LEU A 347 3.68 -5.72 7.86
C LEU A 347 5.09 -5.58 7.27
N TRP A 348 5.84 -4.55 7.68
CA TRP A 348 7.22 -4.36 7.24
C TRP A 348 8.10 -5.56 7.60
N ALA A 349 7.99 -6.06 8.83
CA ALA A 349 8.72 -7.23 9.30
C ALA A 349 8.35 -8.51 8.53
N CYS A 350 7.06 -8.75 8.27
CA CYS A 350 6.59 -9.85 7.42
C CYS A 350 7.24 -9.80 6.04
N ARG A 351 7.17 -8.64 5.38
CA ARG A 351 7.71 -8.45 4.03
C ARG A 351 9.21 -8.62 3.97
N ARG A 352 9.94 -8.13 4.98
CA ARG A 352 11.40 -8.32 5.09
C ARG A 352 11.76 -9.81 5.20
N ARG A 353 11.00 -10.58 5.98
CA ARG A 353 11.20 -12.03 6.11
C ARG A 353 10.87 -12.79 4.83
N ILE A 354 9.75 -12.48 4.17
CA ILE A 354 9.39 -13.05 2.86
C ILE A 354 10.49 -12.75 1.85
N ALA A 355 10.94 -11.49 1.76
CA ALA A 355 12.00 -11.11 0.84
C ALA A 355 13.32 -11.84 1.11
N ALA A 356 13.72 -11.98 2.38
CA ALA A 356 14.90 -12.76 2.74
C ALA A 356 14.79 -14.23 2.32
N ARG A 357 13.59 -14.84 2.42
CA ARG A 357 13.35 -16.20 1.92
C ARG A 357 13.41 -16.28 0.39
N MET A 358 12.77 -15.33 -0.29
CA MET A 358 12.79 -15.22 -1.76
C MET A 358 14.20 -15.03 -2.31
N ASP A 359 15.02 -14.20 -1.68
CA ASP A 359 16.40 -13.94 -2.12
C ASP A 359 17.29 -15.19 -2.01
N ARG A 360 16.87 -16.24 -1.30
CA ARG A 360 17.54 -17.56 -1.29
C ARG A 360 17.23 -18.43 -2.52
N CYS A 361 16.30 -18.04 -3.40
CA CYS A 361 15.91 -18.86 -4.55
C CYS A 361 17.05 -19.16 -5.53
N GLY A 362 18.12 -18.36 -5.53
CA GLY A 362 19.31 -18.60 -6.35
C GLY A 362 20.28 -19.64 -5.75
N ALA A 363 20.18 -19.90 -4.44
CA ALA A 363 21.00 -20.87 -3.72
C ALA A 363 20.24 -22.18 -3.47
N SER A 364 18.95 -22.14 -3.21
CA SER A 364 18.12 -23.34 -2.97
C SER A 364 16.78 -23.21 -3.66
N CYS A 365 16.26 -24.30 -4.22
CA CYS A 365 14.93 -24.31 -4.82
C CYS A 365 13.85 -24.02 -3.76
N LEU A 366 12.97 -23.03 -4.01
CA LEU A 366 11.92 -22.65 -3.08
C LEU A 366 10.80 -23.70 -2.93
N THR A 367 10.71 -24.66 -3.86
CA THR A 367 9.67 -25.69 -3.87
C THR A 367 10.12 -26.96 -3.15
N CYS A 368 11.31 -27.50 -3.49
CA CYS A 368 11.80 -28.77 -2.94
C CYS A 368 13.01 -28.63 -2.01
N GLY A 369 13.59 -27.43 -1.85
CA GLY A 369 14.77 -27.21 -1.02
C GLY A 369 16.11 -27.64 -1.63
N PHE A 370 16.13 -28.22 -2.84
CA PHE A 370 17.36 -28.68 -3.50
C PHE A 370 18.41 -27.56 -3.62
N ASP A 371 19.68 -27.88 -3.34
CA ASP A 371 20.80 -26.92 -3.43
C ASP A 371 21.12 -26.62 -4.90
N LEU A 372 20.72 -25.43 -5.35
CA LEU A 372 20.94 -24.98 -6.71
C LEU A 372 22.38 -24.54 -6.95
N ARG A 373 23.27 -24.48 -5.95
CA ARG A 373 24.68 -24.12 -6.19
C ARG A 373 25.42 -25.13 -7.09
N ALA A 374 24.94 -26.37 -7.14
CA ALA A 374 25.47 -27.40 -8.01
C ALA A 374 25.04 -27.26 -9.49
N THR A 375 23.99 -26.46 -9.78
CA THR A 375 23.62 -26.17 -11.18
C THR A 375 24.57 -25.13 -11.75
N ALA A 376 24.88 -25.25 -13.06
CA ALA A 376 25.91 -24.46 -13.76
C ALA A 376 26.05 -23.03 -13.20
N PRO A 377 27.20 -22.65 -12.63
CA PRO A 377 27.35 -21.42 -11.86
C PRO A 377 27.05 -20.15 -12.67
N GLU A 378 27.23 -20.22 -13.99
CA GLU A 378 27.01 -19.12 -14.93
C GLU A 378 25.53 -18.86 -15.27
N ALA A 379 24.62 -19.80 -14.94
CA ALA A 379 23.21 -19.63 -15.24
C ALA A 379 22.58 -18.58 -14.31
N SER A 380 22.18 -17.43 -14.88
CA SER A 380 21.47 -16.36 -14.16
C SER A 380 20.00 -16.71 -13.89
N ALA A 381 19.44 -17.70 -14.58
CA ALA A 381 18.10 -18.24 -14.36
C ALA A 381 18.01 -19.67 -14.90
N GLY A 382 17.06 -20.45 -14.40
CA GLY A 382 16.83 -21.82 -14.86
C GLY A 382 15.66 -22.50 -14.15
N THR A 383 15.56 -23.82 -14.31
CA THR A 383 14.62 -24.67 -13.59
C THR A 383 15.37 -25.66 -12.69
N CYS A 384 14.79 -25.96 -11.53
CA CYS A 384 15.30 -26.99 -10.64
C CYS A 384 15.15 -28.35 -11.31
N HIS A 385 16.23 -29.14 -11.39
CA HIS A 385 16.18 -30.47 -12.01
C HIS A 385 15.31 -31.48 -11.24
N GLU A 386 15.13 -31.33 -9.91
CA GLU A 386 14.28 -32.23 -9.11
C GLU A 386 12.79 -32.01 -9.33
N CYS A 387 12.34 -30.75 -9.31
CA CYS A 387 10.91 -30.41 -9.27
C CYS A 387 10.43 -29.50 -10.41
N GLY A 388 11.32 -29.09 -11.32
CA GLY A 388 11.03 -28.15 -12.40
C GLY A 388 10.83 -26.69 -11.97
N GLY A 389 10.95 -26.38 -10.67
CA GLY A 389 10.70 -25.04 -10.13
C GLY A 389 11.68 -23.99 -10.66
N GLY A 390 11.19 -22.87 -11.18
CA GLY A 390 12.03 -21.79 -11.72
C GLY A 390 12.89 -21.09 -10.66
N PHE A 391 14.12 -20.70 -11.02
CA PHE A 391 15.01 -19.91 -10.16
C PHE A 391 15.68 -18.78 -10.93
N VAL A 392 16.11 -17.74 -10.21
CA VAL A 392 16.89 -16.61 -10.72
C VAL A 392 18.02 -16.29 -9.75
N ARG A 393 19.22 -16.04 -10.29
CA ARG A 393 20.39 -15.52 -9.58
C ARG A 393 20.63 -14.09 -10.04
N VAL A 394 20.37 -13.12 -9.16
CA VAL A 394 20.66 -11.71 -9.42
C VAL A 394 21.97 -11.40 -8.73
N SER A 395 23.03 -11.22 -9.51
CA SER A 395 24.36 -10.81 -9.04
C SER A 395 24.47 -9.30 -8.81
#